data_AF-A0A2E4CWI0-F1
#
_entry.id   AF-A0A2E4CWI0-F1
#
_cell.length_a   1.000
_cell.length_b   1.000
_cell.length_c   1.000
_cell.angle_alpha   90.00
_cell.angle_beta   90.00
_cell.angle_gamma   90.00
#
_symmetry.space_group_name_H-M   'P 1'
#
loop_
_entity.id
_entity.type
_entity.pdbx_description
1 polymer ?
#
loop_
_entity_poly.entity_id
_entity_poly.type
_entity_poly.pdbx_seq_one_letter_code
_entity_poly.pdbx_strand_id
1 'polypeptide(L)'
;MTEGPTREETEQRLEAIFSSALEGEELEKMIESIPKRIEKFEGKWGGLIGWAEKKYGVPDESADEPPSEEKPEAEDEPVAEEEPEPEAKTKKKRGLMSRFRKKKEDPAAEEPIEEDAEPADGDQGGDPEGLDWEGPDGGEPEAEAEEPEAVSDIESALELIQNGESEAALSSLKAIVSADGSNPEGWRGMAAYFDSIGMSGRSKACEEKAESLS
;
A
#
# COMPACT_ATOMS: atom_id res chain seq x y z
N MET A 1 26.49 9.34 -18.72
CA MET A 1 25.23 10.10 -18.85
C MET A 1 24.16 9.05 -18.88
N THR A 2 23.48 8.77 -17.77
CA THR A 2 22.36 7.83 -17.79
C THR A 2 21.16 8.67 -18.22
N GLU A 3 20.97 8.76 -19.53
CA GLU A 3 19.72 9.27 -20.09
C GLU A 3 18.62 8.37 -19.50
N GLY A 4 17.67 8.97 -18.79
CA GLY A 4 16.56 8.21 -18.21
C GLY A 4 15.72 7.59 -19.33
N PRO A 5 14.89 6.57 -19.02
CA PRO A 5 14.01 5.96 -20.01
C PRO A 5 13.17 7.04 -20.67
N THR A 6 13.06 7.05 -21.99
CA THR A 6 12.28 8.04 -22.73
C THR A 6 10.78 7.79 -22.57
N ARG A 7 9.94 8.74 -23.02
CA ARG A 7 8.48 8.64 -22.98
C ARG A 7 8.00 7.32 -23.58
N GLU A 8 8.45 7.03 -24.80
CA GLU A 8 8.04 5.86 -25.59
C GLU A 8 8.57 4.56 -24.98
N GLU A 9 9.78 4.53 -24.45
CA GLU A 9 10.33 3.37 -23.73
C GLU A 9 9.54 3.08 -22.44
N THR A 10 9.09 4.14 -21.77
CA THR A 10 8.31 4.02 -20.53
C THR A 10 6.90 3.53 -20.81
N GLU A 11 6.28 4.01 -21.91
CA GLU A 11 4.99 3.53 -22.39
C GLU A 11 5.05 2.03 -22.70
N GLN A 12 6.03 1.60 -23.51
CA GLN A 12 6.22 0.19 -23.87
C GLN A 12 6.46 -0.70 -22.65
N ARG A 13 7.32 -0.26 -21.71
CA ARG A 13 7.64 -1.06 -20.53
C ARG A 13 6.44 -1.19 -19.58
N LEU A 14 5.63 -0.13 -19.43
CA LEU A 14 4.37 -0.21 -18.69
C LEU A 14 3.35 -1.13 -19.35
N GLU A 15 3.24 -1.08 -20.67
CA GLU A 15 2.36 -1.97 -21.42
C GLU A 15 2.79 -3.44 -21.27
N ALA A 16 4.09 -3.73 -21.34
CA ALA A 16 4.64 -5.07 -21.09
C ALA A 16 4.36 -5.55 -19.66
N ILE A 17 4.57 -4.68 -18.66
CA ILE A 17 4.28 -4.97 -17.25
C ILE A 17 2.78 -5.30 -17.09
N PHE A 18 1.89 -4.48 -17.66
CA PHE A 18 0.45 -4.68 -17.50
C PHE A 18 -0.04 -5.89 -18.28
N SER A 19 0.43 -6.13 -19.50
CA SER A 19 0.06 -7.31 -20.31
C SER A 19 0.55 -8.63 -19.74
N SER A 20 1.65 -8.62 -18.98
CA SER A 20 2.13 -9.81 -18.27
C SER A 20 1.32 -10.11 -17.00
N ALA A 21 0.66 -9.12 -16.41
CA ALA A 21 0.01 -9.23 -15.10
C ALA A 21 -1.52 -9.17 -15.15
N LEU A 22 -2.07 -8.54 -16.19
CA LEU A 22 -3.48 -8.28 -16.41
C LEU A 22 -3.86 -8.73 -17.83
N GLU A 23 -5.08 -9.23 -17.98
CA GLU A 23 -5.60 -9.69 -19.27
C GLU A 23 -7.04 -9.20 -19.47
N GLY A 24 -7.49 -9.12 -20.72
CA GLY A 24 -8.86 -8.73 -21.07
C GLY A 24 -9.18 -7.24 -20.85
N GLU A 25 -10.41 -6.93 -20.44
CA GLU A 25 -10.93 -5.54 -20.36
C GLU A 25 -10.15 -4.67 -19.36
N GLU A 26 -9.56 -5.28 -18.33
CA GLU A 26 -8.73 -4.56 -17.35
C GLU A 26 -7.37 -4.14 -17.93
N LEU A 27 -6.77 -5.00 -18.77
CA LEU A 27 -5.56 -4.68 -19.52
C LEU A 27 -5.78 -3.49 -20.46
N GLU A 28 -6.82 -3.56 -21.29
CA GLU A 28 -7.13 -2.52 -22.29
C GLU A 28 -7.34 -1.17 -21.61
N LYS A 29 -8.11 -1.15 -20.52
CA LYS A 29 -8.32 0.06 -19.72
C LYS A 29 -7.02 0.59 -19.11
N MET A 30 -6.13 -0.30 -18.68
CA MET A 30 -4.84 0.09 -18.13
C MET A 30 -3.93 0.67 -19.22
N ILE A 31 -3.86 0.05 -20.41
CA ILE A 31 -3.13 0.51 -21.59
C ILE A 31 -3.63 1.87 -22.06
N GLU A 32 -4.94 2.07 -22.18
CA GLU A 32 -5.55 3.36 -22.53
C GLU A 32 -5.23 4.48 -21.52
N SER A 33 -4.96 4.11 -20.26
CA SER A 33 -4.58 5.05 -19.21
C SER A 33 -3.09 5.40 -19.20
N ILE A 34 -2.23 4.59 -19.84
CA ILE A 34 -0.77 4.81 -19.92
C ILE A 34 -0.42 6.21 -20.43
N PRO A 35 -0.89 6.69 -21.61
CA PRO A 35 -0.47 7.99 -22.13
C PRO A 35 -0.79 9.14 -21.17
N LYS A 36 -1.95 9.08 -20.48
CA LYS A 36 -2.32 10.05 -19.44
C LYS A 36 -1.38 9.99 -18.23
N ARG A 37 -0.98 8.77 -17.83
CA ARG A 37 -0.09 8.56 -16.69
C ARG A 37 1.33 9.03 -17.02
N ILE A 38 1.78 8.81 -18.25
CA ILE A 38 3.10 9.23 -18.74
C ILE A 38 3.21 10.76 -18.82
N GLU A 39 2.16 11.42 -19.31
CA GLU A 39 2.07 12.90 -19.31
C GLU A 39 1.98 13.45 -17.87
N LYS A 40 1.22 12.81 -16.99
CA LYS A 40 1.11 13.23 -15.58
C LYS A 40 2.40 13.04 -14.78
N PHE A 41 3.24 12.08 -15.17
CA PHE A 41 4.52 11.78 -14.54
C PHE A 41 5.72 12.12 -15.44
N GLU A 42 5.58 13.14 -16.29
CA GLU A 42 6.67 13.62 -17.14
C GLU A 42 7.93 13.97 -16.32
N GLY A 43 9.07 13.38 -16.68
CA GLY A 43 10.32 13.51 -15.94
C GLY A 43 10.47 12.62 -14.69
N LYS A 44 9.45 11.80 -14.34
CA LYS A 44 9.50 10.77 -13.29
C LYS A 44 9.24 9.36 -13.83
N TRP A 45 9.56 9.14 -15.10
CA TRP A 45 9.27 7.93 -15.83
C TRP A 45 9.93 6.67 -15.23
N GLY A 46 11.18 6.74 -14.80
CA GLY A 46 11.83 5.60 -14.11
C GLY A 46 11.14 5.20 -12.80
N GLY A 47 10.54 6.16 -12.08
CA GLY A 47 9.73 5.86 -10.90
C GLY A 47 8.38 5.23 -11.25
N LEU A 48 7.82 5.58 -12.42
CA LEU A 48 6.57 5.00 -12.90
C LEU A 48 6.74 3.54 -13.30
N ILE A 49 7.84 3.23 -14.00
CA ILE A 49 8.23 1.86 -14.34
C ILE A 49 8.45 1.05 -13.07
N GLY A 50 9.29 1.55 -12.13
CA GLY A 50 9.55 0.81 -10.88
C GLY A 50 8.31 0.63 -9.99
N TRP A 51 7.33 1.55 -10.06
CA TRP A 51 6.03 1.37 -9.40
C TRP A 51 5.23 0.23 -10.05
N ALA A 52 5.19 0.19 -11.37
CA ALA A 52 4.47 -0.85 -12.10
C ALA A 52 5.16 -2.21 -11.92
N GLU A 53 6.48 -2.29 -12.03
CA GLU A 53 7.27 -3.50 -11.76
C GLU A 53 7.01 -4.02 -10.34
N LYS A 54 6.88 -3.13 -9.36
CA LYS A 54 6.55 -3.50 -7.98
C LYS A 54 5.11 -4.00 -7.80
N LYS A 55 4.17 -3.47 -8.57
CA LYS A 55 2.73 -3.74 -8.39
C LYS A 55 2.25 -4.94 -9.20
N TYR A 56 2.82 -5.14 -10.37
CA TYR A 56 2.38 -6.11 -11.38
C TYR A 56 3.47 -7.14 -11.70
N GLY A 57 4.70 -6.92 -11.23
CA GLY A 57 5.84 -7.78 -11.53
C GLY A 57 6.72 -7.19 -12.62
N VAL A 58 7.96 -7.67 -12.70
CA VAL A 58 8.86 -7.35 -13.81
C VAL A 58 8.45 -8.25 -14.98
N PRO A 59 8.02 -7.70 -16.13
CA PRO A 59 7.74 -8.50 -17.30
C PRO A 59 9.03 -9.17 -17.68
N ASP A 60 8.99 -10.49 -17.81
CA ASP A 60 10.14 -11.27 -18.16
C ASP A 60 10.50 -10.98 -19.63
N GLU A 61 11.35 -9.97 -19.84
CA GLU A 61 11.99 -9.67 -21.13
C GLU A 61 13.11 -10.70 -21.43
N SER A 62 12.95 -11.94 -20.95
CA SER A 62 13.79 -13.11 -21.25
C SER A 62 12.98 -14.33 -21.72
N ALA A 63 11.66 -14.19 -21.86
CA ALA A 63 10.76 -15.22 -22.39
C ALA A 63 10.15 -14.83 -23.74
N ASP A 64 10.91 -14.15 -24.61
CA ASP A 64 10.66 -14.16 -26.05
C ASP A 64 11.03 -15.55 -26.60
N GLU A 65 10.17 -16.54 -26.36
CA GLU A 65 9.97 -17.65 -27.27
C GLU A 65 8.47 -17.75 -27.58
N PRO A 66 8.06 -17.75 -28.86
CA PRO A 66 6.65 -17.77 -29.26
C PRO A 66 5.98 -19.08 -28.83
N PRO A 67 4.63 -19.10 -28.70
CA PRO A 67 3.88 -20.25 -28.24
C PRO A 67 3.98 -21.39 -29.25
N SER A 68 4.91 -22.32 -29.04
CA SER A 68 4.93 -23.59 -29.76
C SER A 68 4.11 -24.60 -28.99
N GLU A 69 2.88 -24.76 -29.46
CA GLU A 69 2.01 -25.93 -29.28
C GLU A 69 2.83 -27.24 -29.37
N GLU A 70 3.15 -27.90 -28.25
CA GLU A 70 3.21 -29.37 -28.14
C GLU A 70 3.20 -29.88 -26.69
N LYS A 71 2.79 -31.14 -26.56
CA LYS A 71 2.40 -31.92 -25.38
C LYS A 71 3.62 -32.48 -24.58
N PRO A 72 3.41 -33.18 -23.43
CA PRO A 72 4.27 -33.16 -22.24
C PRO A 72 5.35 -34.26 -22.20
N GLU A 73 6.44 -34.00 -21.47
CA GLU A 73 7.32 -35.00 -20.86
C GLU A 73 8.12 -34.28 -19.75
N ALA A 74 7.71 -34.38 -18.48
CA ALA A 74 8.13 -35.37 -17.50
C ALA A 74 9.58 -35.20 -17.00
N GLU A 75 9.66 -34.87 -15.69
CA GLU A 75 10.69 -35.22 -14.71
C GLU A 75 12.08 -34.57 -14.84
N ASP A 76 12.45 -33.73 -13.87
CA ASP A 76 13.38 -34.13 -12.78
C ASP A 76 13.60 -32.94 -11.81
N GLU A 77 12.94 -32.98 -10.65
CA GLU A 77 13.45 -32.40 -9.40
C GLU A 77 14.40 -33.45 -8.78
N PRO A 78 15.50 -33.10 -8.06
CA PRO A 78 15.37 -32.28 -6.84
C PRO A 78 16.59 -31.42 -6.38
N VAL A 79 16.25 -30.35 -5.65
CA VAL A 79 16.74 -29.90 -4.33
C VAL A 79 18.26 -29.90 -4.03
N ALA A 80 18.81 -28.71 -3.71
CA ALA A 80 19.60 -28.38 -2.49
C ALA A 80 20.20 -26.96 -2.62
N GLU A 81 19.84 -26.01 -1.74
CA GLU A 81 20.70 -25.40 -0.68
C GLU A 81 22.09 -24.94 -1.18
N GLU A 82 22.57 -23.70 -1.03
CA GLU A 82 22.46 -22.73 0.06
C GLU A 82 22.99 -21.36 -0.46
N GLU A 83 22.60 -20.29 0.22
CA GLU A 83 22.67 -18.87 -0.16
C GLU A 83 24.06 -18.23 0.23
N PRO A 84 24.24 -16.90 0.36
CA PRO A 84 25.19 -16.12 -0.44
C PRO A 84 26.33 -15.46 0.37
N GLU A 85 27.35 -14.93 -0.30
CA GLU A 85 28.21 -13.89 0.27
C GLU A 85 28.23 -12.66 -0.64
N PRO A 86 27.86 -11.47 -0.12
CA PRO A 86 28.37 -10.22 -0.68
C PRO A 86 29.23 -9.40 0.29
N GLU A 87 30.23 -8.82 -0.34
CA GLU A 87 31.34 -8.04 0.18
C GLU A 87 30.93 -6.65 0.74
N ALA A 88 31.58 -6.28 1.84
CA ALA A 88 32.41 -5.08 2.00
C ALA A 88 31.97 -3.68 1.48
N LYS A 89 32.14 -2.68 2.39
CA LYS A 89 32.75 -1.34 2.20
C LYS A 89 31.87 -0.09 1.87
N THR A 90 31.93 0.84 2.84
CA THR A 90 32.34 2.27 2.73
C THR A 90 31.32 3.43 2.73
N LYS A 91 31.31 4.15 3.87
CA LYS A 91 31.59 5.61 4.10
C LYS A 91 30.84 6.72 3.30
N LYS A 92 30.14 7.56 4.09
CA LYS A 92 30.17 9.05 4.19
C LYS A 92 29.93 9.95 2.94
N LYS A 93 28.93 10.85 3.08
CA LYS A 93 28.91 12.28 2.67
C LYS A 93 27.77 12.98 3.45
N ARG A 94 28.02 13.76 4.51
CA ARG A 94 28.32 15.21 4.56
C ARG A 94 27.42 16.06 3.66
N GLY A 95 26.66 16.96 4.31
CA GLY A 95 25.42 17.53 3.79
C GLY A 95 25.49 18.77 2.90
N LEU A 96 24.30 19.20 2.51
CA LEU A 96 23.89 20.41 1.80
C LEU A 96 22.36 20.25 1.71
N MET A 97 21.47 21.00 2.36
CA MET A 97 21.23 22.40 2.12
C MET A 97 20.54 23.03 3.33
N SER A 98 21.17 24.09 3.84
CA SER A 98 20.50 25.10 4.64
C SER A 98 19.41 25.82 3.84
N ARG A 99 18.39 26.29 4.55
CA ARG A 99 17.53 27.44 4.24
C ARG A 99 16.65 27.35 2.99
N PHE A 100 15.35 27.15 3.21
CA PHE A 100 14.38 28.13 2.71
C PHE A 100 13.23 28.33 3.71
N ARG A 101 13.18 29.55 4.26
CA ARG A 101 12.27 30.04 5.30
C ARG A 101 11.56 31.26 4.70
N LYS A 102 10.32 31.11 4.22
CA LYS A 102 9.43 32.19 3.73
C LYS A 102 8.03 31.58 3.46
N LYS A 103 7.02 31.64 4.33
CA LYS A 103 6.16 32.73 4.86
C LYS A 103 5.06 33.22 3.88
N LYS A 104 3.80 33.10 4.36
CA LYS A 104 2.54 33.87 4.09
C LYS A 104 1.68 33.42 2.90
N GLU A 105 0.51 32.77 3.09
CA GLU A 105 -0.81 33.21 3.63
C GLU A 105 -1.59 34.17 2.69
N ASP A 106 -2.59 33.59 1.97
CA ASP A 106 -4.01 33.94 1.60
C ASP A 106 -4.43 35.39 1.16
N PRO A 107 -5.66 35.71 0.64
CA PRO A 107 -6.91 34.94 0.31
C PRO A 107 -7.71 35.36 -0.99
N ALA A 108 -8.84 34.66 -1.24
CA ALA A 108 -10.18 35.13 -1.70
C ALA A 108 -10.61 35.22 -3.19
N ALA A 109 -11.90 34.81 -3.39
CA ALA A 109 -12.89 35.07 -4.47
C ALA A 109 -12.82 34.15 -5.71
N GLU A 110 -13.90 33.53 -6.23
CA GLU A 110 -15.35 33.55 -5.99
C GLU A 110 -15.97 32.32 -6.75
N GLU A 111 -16.95 31.64 -6.17
CA GLU A 111 -17.96 30.80 -6.87
C GLU A 111 -19.11 31.72 -7.37
N PRO A 112 -20.23 31.29 -8.03
CA PRO A 112 -20.72 29.95 -8.39
C PRO A 112 -21.32 29.83 -9.82
N ILE A 113 -21.61 28.62 -10.29
CA ILE A 113 -22.71 28.39 -11.23
C ILE A 113 -23.60 27.26 -10.70
N GLU A 114 -24.82 27.63 -10.34
CA GLU A 114 -25.94 26.77 -9.97
C GLU A 114 -26.69 26.25 -11.21
N GLU A 115 -27.52 25.24 -10.94
CA GLU A 115 -28.70 24.78 -11.68
C GLU A 115 -28.49 23.90 -12.92
N ASP A 116 -28.68 22.59 -12.72
CA ASP A 116 -29.71 21.88 -13.48
C ASP A 116 -30.39 20.83 -12.58
N ALA A 117 -31.70 21.01 -12.39
CA ALA A 117 -32.57 20.19 -11.57
C ALA A 117 -33.31 19.15 -12.44
N GLU A 118 -33.20 17.87 -12.05
CA GLU A 118 -34.24 16.82 -11.90
C GLU A 118 -35.45 16.76 -12.88
N PRO A 119 -35.93 15.54 -13.26
CA PRO A 119 -36.53 14.63 -12.25
C PRO A 119 -36.45 13.11 -12.47
N ALA A 120 -36.45 12.42 -11.32
CA ALA A 120 -37.31 11.30 -10.89
C ALA A 120 -37.59 10.03 -11.73
N ASP A 121 -37.83 8.97 -10.96
CA ASP A 121 -38.57 7.73 -11.22
C ASP A 121 -37.79 6.50 -11.70
N GLY A 122 -37.67 5.54 -10.78
CA GLY A 122 -37.12 4.20 -10.99
C GLY A 122 -37.20 3.33 -9.75
N ASP A 123 -38.37 3.32 -9.10
CA ASP A 123 -38.81 2.30 -8.15
C ASP A 123 -38.61 0.91 -8.76
N GLN A 124 -37.85 0.06 -8.07
CA GLN A 124 -38.07 -1.38 -8.08
C GLN A 124 -37.49 -1.96 -6.79
N GLY A 125 -38.39 -2.13 -5.82
CA GLY A 125 -38.20 -3.05 -4.73
C GLY A 125 -37.93 -4.46 -5.26
N GLY A 126 -36.96 -5.10 -4.62
CA GLY A 126 -36.57 -6.48 -4.85
C GLY A 126 -35.96 -7.02 -3.57
N ASP A 127 -36.82 -7.10 -2.55
CA ASP A 127 -36.64 -7.93 -1.38
C ASP A 127 -36.74 -9.41 -1.80
N PRO A 128 -35.71 -10.21 -1.51
CA PRO A 128 -35.95 -11.60 -1.15
C PRO A 128 -35.69 -11.78 0.35
N GLU A 129 -36.74 -11.56 1.14
CA GLU A 129 -37.03 -12.38 2.31
C GLU A 129 -36.78 -13.85 1.94
N GLY A 130 -35.90 -14.51 2.72
CA GLY A 130 -35.80 -15.96 2.69
C GLY A 130 -34.39 -16.54 2.71
N LEU A 131 -33.56 -16.14 3.68
CA LEU A 131 -32.68 -17.13 4.32
C LEU A 131 -32.89 -17.05 5.83
N ASP A 132 -33.88 -17.81 6.27
CA ASP A 132 -33.90 -18.42 7.58
C ASP A 132 -32.64 -19.26 7.74
N TRP A 133 -31.67 -18.75 8.50
CA TRP A 133 -30.72 -19.64 9.16
C TRP A 133 -30.97 -19.55 10.65
N GLU A 134 -31.89 -20.40 11.10
CA GLU A 134 -32.20 -20.64 12.49
C GLU A 134 -31.04 -21.41 13.14
N GLY A 135 -30.24 -20.73 13.97
CA GLY A 135 -29.38 -21.31 15.03
C GLY A 135 -28.14 -22.11 14.57
N PRO A 136 -27.08 -22.13 15.39
CA PRO A 136 -27.22 -22.61 16.77
C PRO A 136 -26.85 -21.58 17.84
N ASP A 137 -27.75 -21.52 18.82
CA ASP A 137 -27.52 -21.35 20.25
C ASP A 137 -26.06 -21.61 20.68
N GLY A 138 -25.41 -20.58 21.26
CA GLY A 138 -23.99 -20.66 21.56
C GLY A 138 -23.41 -19.46 22.30
N GLY A 139 -24.07 -19.01 23.37
CA GLY A 139 -23.41 -18.32 24.48
C GLY A 139 -23.34 -16.80 24.42
N GLU A 140 -24.20 -16.16 25.21
CA GLU A 140 -23.74 -15.06 26.07
C GLU A 140 -22.51 -15.53 26.85
N PRO A 141 -21.49 -14.67 26.96
CA PRO A 141 -21.29 -14.08 28.27
C PRO A 141 -21.47 -12.56 28.28
N GLU A 142 -22.24 -12.14 29.28
CA GLU A 142 -22.23 -10.82 29.88
C GLU A 142 -20.79 -10.29 30.09
N ALA A 143 -20.66 -8.99 29.86
CA ALA A 143 -19.67 -8.06 30.39
C ALA A 143 -18.58 -8.62 31.33
N GLU A 144 -17.33 -8.50 30.92
CA GLU A 144 -16.24 -8.03 31.78
C GLU A 144 -15.13 -7.43 30.90
N ALA A 145 -14.62 -6.26 31.29
CA ALA A 145 -13.59 -5.53 30.57
C ALA A 145 -12.27 -6.33 30.57
N GLU A 146 -11.97 -7.00 29.47
CA GLU A 146 -10.68 -7.65 29.22
C GLU A 146 -9.71 -6.64 28.58
N GLU A 147 -9.35 -5.59 29.33
CA GLU A 147 -8.37 -4.57 28.90
C GLU A 147 -6.89 -4.76 29.36
N PRO A 148 -6.42 -5.84 30.04
CA PRO A 148 -5.02 -5.87 30.50
C PRO A 148 -4.01 -6.47 29.50
N GLU A 149 -4.41 -7.33 28.55
CA GLU A 149 -3.43 -8.02 27.68
C GLU A 149 -2.94 -7.08 26.57
N ALA A 150 -3.86 -6.43 25.85
CA ALA A 150 -3.52 -5.56 24.74
C ALA A 150 -2.63 -4.36 25.15
N VAL A 151 -2.86 -3.77 26.33
CA VAL A 151 -1.99 -2.69 26.84
C VAL A 151 -0.59 -3.20 27.21
N SER A 152 -0.48 -4.44 27.71
CA SER A 152 0.80 -5.06 28.01
C SER A 152 1.61 -5.43 26.75
N ASP A 153 0.91 -5.82 25.67
CA ASP A 153 1.51 -6.05 24.35
C ASP A 153 1.97 -4.74 23.70
N ILE A 154 1.24 -3.63 23.93
CA ILE A 154 1.63 -2.29 23.47
C ILE A 154 2.88 -1.81 24.20
N GLU A 155 2.95 -1.92 25.52
CA GLU A 155 4.14 -1.53 26.30
C GLU A 155 5.37 -2.35 25.88
N SER A 156 5.21 -3.67 25.72
CA SER A 156 6.25 -4.56 25.20
C SER A 156 6.73 -4.11 23.81
N ALA A 157 5.80 -3.71 22.93
CA ALA A 157 6.15 -3.19 21.62
C ALA A 157 6.87 -1.83 21.68
N LEU A 158 6.51 -0.95 22.62
CA LEU A 158 7.21 0.32 22.85
C LEU A 158 8.63 0.11 23.39
N GLU A 159 8.86 -0.92 24.20
CA GLU A 159 10.20 -1.32 24.61
C GLU A 159 11.03 -1.83 23.42
N LEU A 160 10.44 -2.66 22.55
CA LEU A 160 11.11 -3.11 21.33
C LEU A 160 11.52 -1.92 20.45
N ILE A 161 10.68 -0.89 20.33
CA ILE A 161 11.03 0.35 19.61
C ILE A 161 12.24 1.04 20.24
N GLN A 162 12.30 1.14 21.57
CA GLN A 162 13.43 1.74 22.29
C GLN A 162 14.72 0.92 22.17
N ASN A 163 14.60 -0.41 22.12
CA ASN A 163 15.72 -1.33 21.91
C ASN A 163 16.19 -1.39 20.43
N GLY A 164 15.45 -0.77 19.51
CA GLY A 164 15.75 -0.75 18.08
C GLY A 164 15.17 -1.93 17.29
N GLU A 165 14.37 -2.79 17.93
CA GLU A 165 13.68 -3.95 17.37
C GLU A 165 12.37 -3.53 16.69
N SER A 166 12.49 -2.61 15.73
CA SER A 166 11.35 -1.94 15.11
C SER A 166 10.41 -2.91 14.35
N GLU A 167 10.94 -3.95 13.69
CA GLU A 167 10.13 -4.92 12.94
C GLU A 167 9.27 -5.80 13.85
N ALA A 168 9.84 -6.26 14.97
CA ALA A 168 9.10 -7.03 15.98
C ALA A 168 8.00 -6.16 16.61
N ALA A 169 8.32 -4.90 16.94
CA ALA A 169 7.35 -3.95 17.46
C ALA A 169 6.18 -3.70 16.49
N LEU A 170 6.45 -3.52 15.20
CA LEU A 170 5.40 -3.32 14.20
C LEU A 170 4.52 -4.57 14.05
N SER A 171 5.09 -5.77 14.14
CA SER A 171 4.29 -7.00 14.10
C SER A 171 3.29 -7.05 15.25
N SER A 172 3.73 -6.77 16.48
CA SER A 172 2.87 -6.74 17.66
C SER A 172 1.81 -5.64 17.56
N LEU A 173 2.21 -4.40 17.24
CA LEU A 173 1.29 -3.28 17.10
C LEU A 173 0.25 -3.51 15.99
N LYS A 174 0.64 -4.15 14.89
CA LYS A 174 -0.29 -4.49 13.81
C LYS A 174 -1.30 -5.54 14.25
N ALA A 175 -0.87 -6.54 15.02
CA ALA A 175 -1.79 -7.52 15.58
C ALA A 175 -2.82 -6.83 16.49
N ILE A 176 -2.38 -5.94 17.37
CA ILE A 176 -3.24 -5.16 18.27
C ILE A 176 -4.24 -4.31 17.50
N VAL A 177 -3.79 -3.50 16.53
CA VAL A 177 -4.68 -2.62 15.74
C VAL A 177 -5.60 -3.42 14.80
N SER A 178 -5.21 -4.62 14.39
CA SER A 178 -6.06 -5.49 13.57
C SER A 178 -7.11 -6.22 14.40
N ALA A 179 -6.78 -6.59 15.63
CA ALA A 179 -7.72 -7.18 16.58
C ALA A 179 -8.70 -6.13 17.11
N ASP A 180 -8.20 -4.95 17.47
CA ASP A 180 -8.98 -3.85 18.02
C ASP A 180 -8.62 -2.52 17.35
N GLY A 181 -9.25 -2.29 16.20
CA GLY A 181 -9.04 -1.10 15.38
C GLY A 181 -9.59 0.20 15.99
N SER A 182 -10.34 0.08 17.09
CA SER A 182 -10.88 1.21 17.86
C SER A 182 -10.03 1.56 19.07
N ASN A 183 -8.99 0.78 19.37
CA ASN A 183 -8.11 1.02 20.51
C ASN A 183 -7.16 2.22 20.24
N PRO A 184 -7.30 3.35 20.96
CA PRO A 184 -6.46 4.53 20.74
C PRO A 184 -4.99 4.29 21.10
N GLU A 185 -4.69 3.42 22.07
CA GLU A 185 -3.33 3.10 22.52
C GLU A 185 -2.56 2.32 21.44
N GLY A 186 -3.23 1.39 20.74
CA GLY A 186 -2.63 0.66 19.60
C GLY A 186 -2.22 1.61 18.47
N TRP A 187 -3.05 2.61 18.17
CA TRP A 187 -2.73 3.65 17.19
C TRP A 187 -1.63 4.61 17.68
N ARG A 188 -1.55 4.94 18.98
CA ARG A 188 -0.41 5.68 19.55
C ARG A 188 0.90 4.90 19.46
N GLY A 189 0.86 3.59 19.71
CA GLY A 189 2.02 2.73 19.53
C GLY A 189 2.50 2.69 18.07
N MET A 190 1.57 2.58 17.11
CA MET A 190 1.89 2.70 15.68
C MET A 190 2.52 4.05 15.33
N ALA A 191 2.04 5.14 15.93
CA ALA A 191 2.65 6.46 15.74
C ALA A 191 4.10 6.50 16.24
N ALA A 192 4.34 6.03 17.46
CA ALA A 192 5.69 5.97 18.04
C ALA A 192 6.65 5.12 17.19
N TYR A 193 6.18 4.01 16.64
CA TYR A 193 6.94 3.21 15.67
C TYR A 193 7.32 4.03 14.43
N PHE A 194 6.35 4.68 13.79
CA PHE A 194 6.59 5.44 12.58
C PHE A 194 7.49 6.66 12.82
N ASP A 195 7.40 7.31 13.98
CA ASP A 195 8.31 8.41 14.35
C ASP A 195 9.76 7.90 14.50
N SER A 196 9.95 6.76 15.17
CA SER A 196 11.26 6.14 15.39
C SER A 196 12.01 5.86 14.08
N ILE A 197 11.31 5.40 13.03
CA ILE A 197 11.89 5.15 11.71
C ILE A 197 11.92 6.39 10.79
N GLY A 198 11.52 7.56 11.29
CA GLY A 198 11.54 8.83 10.57
C GLY A 198 10.36 9.06 9.61
N MET A 199 9.31 8.24 9.69
CA MET A 199 8.07 8.36 8.90
C MET A 199 7.05 9.28 9.59
N SER A 200 7.45 10.50 9.93
CA SER A 200 6.64 11.49 10.66
C SER A 200 5.25 11.79 10.07
N GLY A 201 5.07 11.68 8.74
CA GLY A 201 3.75 11.83 8.12
C GLY A 201 2.78 10.70 8.48
N ARG A 202 3.27 9.46 8.56
CA ARG A 202 2.48 8.29 8.98
C ARG A 202 2.26 8.29 10.49
N SER A 203 3.25 8.74 11.26
CA SER A 203 3.12 8.93 12.71
C SER A 203 1.92 9.82 13.03
N LYS A 204 1.88 11.03 12.44
CA LYS A 204 0.79 11.98 12.67
C LYS A 204 -0.59 11.43 12.29
N ALA A 205 -0.68 10.73 11.16
CA ALA A 205 -1.95 10.12 10.76
C ALA A 205 -2.43 9.06 11.77
N CYS A 206 -1.50 8.32 12.40
CA CYS A 206 -1.82 7.37 13.47
C CYS A 206 -2.22 8.10 14.76
N GLU A 207 -1.56 9.21 15.12
CA GLU A 207 -1.94 10.04 16.28
C GLU A 207 -3.33 10.66 16.10
N GLU A 208 -3.61 11.28 14.95
CA GLU A 208 -4.92 11.86 14.65
C GLU A 208 -6.03 10.79 14.70
N LYS A 209 -5.71 9.56 14.25
CA LYS A 209 -6.62 8.43 14.35
C LYS A 209 -6.86 8.01 15.81
N ALA A 210 -5.81 7.96 16.63
CA ALA A 210 -5.94 7.68 18.06
C ALA A 210 -6.74 8.77 18.79
N GLU A 211 -6.50 10.05 18.47
CA GLU A 211 -7.22 11.19 19.04
C GLU A 211 -8.71 11.17 18.66
N SER A 212 -9.03 10.70 17.45
CA SER A 212 -10.42 10.56 16.98
C SER A 212 -11.18 9.42 17.68
N LEU A 213 -10.47 8.48 18.31
CA LEU A 213 -11.03 7.33 19.02
C LEU A 213 -11.05 7.54 20.55
N SER A 214 -10.49 8.65 21.03
CA SER A 214 -10.35 8.98 22.46
C SER A 214 -11.50 9.82 23.01
#